data_AF-A0A5J4U6R3-F1
#
_entry.id   AF-A0A5J4U6R3-F1
#
_cell.length_a   1.000
_cell.length_b   1.000
_cell.length_c   1.000
_cell.angle_alpha   90.00
_cell.angle_beta   90.00
_cell.angle_gamma   90.00
#
_symmetry.space_group_name_H-M   'P 1'
#
loop_
_entity.id
_entity.type
_entity.pdbx_description
1 polymer ?
#
loop_
_entity_poly.entity_id
_entity_poly.type
_entity_poly.pdbx_seq_one_letter_code
_entity_poly.pdbx_strand_id
1 'polypeptide(L)'
;MIIVKRRKFDLPNKGAICLRFELKGRPFCIIASHLTSDQEKTIRCRNDFHSMMRESFFDKLSQSCIPANRHDYCFFMGDLNLGMWMEMQRIYIERGLLCGKLERLLTFDQLNMERYYKRSFDEFEEMRVTWGATYMFNVGSHVFDTRYEQ
;
A
#
# COMPACT_ATOMS: atom_id res chain seq x y z
N MET A 1 -0.33 7.82 -22.83
CA MET A 1 -0.97 7.27 -21.61
C MET A 1 -1.33 5.81 -21.88
N ILE A 2 -0.60 4.87 -21.29
CA ILE A 2 -0.94 3.45 -21.36
C ILE A 2 -1.65 3.12 -20.04
N ILE A 3 -2.94 2.81 -20.10
CA ILE A 3 -3.68 2.24 -18.97
C ILE A 3 -3.56 0.72 -19.12
N VAL A 4 -2.79 0.09 -18.23
CA VAL A 4 -2.68 -1.37 -18.17
C VAL A 4 -3.55 -1.87 -17.04
N LYS A 5 -4.61 -2.60 -17.39
CA LYS A 5 -5.36 -3.45 -16.45
C LYS A 5 -4.91 -4.88 -16.70
N ARG A 6 -4.04 -5.46 -15.85
CA ARG A 6 -3.61 -6.86 -15.99
C ARG A 6 -3.58 -7.61 -14.65
N ARG A 7 -3.98 -8.88 -14.79
CA ARG A 7 -4.25 -9.99 -13.84
C ARG A 7 -5.41 -9.82 -12.85
N LYS A 8 -6.18 -10.92 -12.75
CA LYS A 8 -7.21 -11.16 -11.74
C LYS A 8 -6.49 -11.19 -10.39
N PHE A 9 -6.65 -10.13 -9.59
CA PHE A 9 -6.60 -10.34 -8.15
C PHE A 9 -7.68 -11.40 -7.85
N ASP A 10 -7.42 -12.38 -6.96
CA ASP A 10 -8.43 -13.42 -6.73
C ASP A 10 -9.71 -12.85 -6.09
N LEU A 11 -9.67 -11.58 -5.66
CA LEU A 11 -10.82 -10.81 -5.23
C LEU A 11 -11.29 -9.86 -6.35
N PRO A 12 -12.59 -9.86 -6.71
CA PRO A 12 -13.15 -9.07 -7.82
C PRO A 12 -12.91 -7.55 -7.74
N ASN A 13 -12.67 -7.02 -6.54
CA ASN A 13 -12.54 -5.59 -6.26
C ASN A 13 -11.13 -5.15 -5.82
N LYS A 14 -10.15 -6.06 -5.81
CA LYS A 14 -8.75 -5.74 -5.50
C LYS A 14 -7.97 -5.60 -6.81
N GLY A 15 -6.97 -4.73 -6.81
CA GLY A 15 -6.55 -4.13 -8.07
C GLY A 15 -5.35 -3.21 -7.96
N ALA A 16 -4.77 -2.91 -9.11
CA ALA A 16 -4.06 -1.66 -9.31
C ALA A 16 -4.29 -1.11 -10.71
N ILE A 17 -4.16 0.21 -10.81
CA ILE A 17 -4.11 0.95 -12.05
C ILE A 17 -2.72 1.57 -12.14
N CYS A 18 -2.06 1.34 -13.27
CA CYS A 18 -0.72 1.88 -13.53
C CYS A 18 -0.78 2.91 -14.66
N LEU A 19 -0.15 4.06 -14.44
CA LEU A 19 0.03 5.14 -15.40
C LEU A 19 1.52 5.32 -15.68
N ARG A 20 1.90 5.25 -16.95
CA ARG A 20 3.26 5.56 -17.43
C ARG A 20 3.24 6.72 -18.41
N PHE A 21 4.19 7.63 -18.24
CA PHE A 21 4.45 8.73 -19.15
C PHE A 21 5.94 9.11 -19.12
N GLU A 22 6.36 9.97 -20.03
CA GLU A 22 7.72 10.50 -20.08
C GLU A 22 7.65 12.02 -19.95
N LEU A 23 8.52 12.59 -19.13
CA LEU A 23 8.65 14.04 -18.96
C LEU A 23 10.11 14.43 -19.15
N LYS A 24 10.39 15.23 -20.18
CA LYS A 24 11.75 15.67 -20.54
C LYS A 24 12.76 14.51 -20.67
N GLY A 25 12.37 13.42 -21.35
CA GLY A 25 13.23 12.25 -21.54
C GLY A 25 13.33 11.32 -20.34
N ARG A 26 12.65 11.62 -19.22
CA ARG A 26 12.67 10.79 -18.02
C ARG A 26 11.37 9.99 -17.89
N PRO A 27 11.42 8.65 -17.78
CA PRO A 27 10.23 7.82 -17.61
C PRO A 27 9.68 7.91 -16.19
N PHE A 28 8.37 8.18 -16.09
CA PHE A 28 7.60 8.21 -14.85
C PHE A 28 6.60 7.05 -14.79
N CYS A 29 6.40 6.53 -13.59
CA CYS A 29 5.41 5.52 -13.24
C CYS A 29 4.59 5.97 -12.03
N ILE A 30 3.27 5.84 -12.12
CA ILE A 30 2.34 6.02 -11.00
C ILE A 30 1.50 4.76 -10.88
N ILE A 31 1.48 4.15 -9.69
CA ILE A 31 0.70 2.95 -9.36
C ILE A 31 -0.29 3.34 -8.26
N ALA A 32 -1.58 3.19 -8.55
CA ALA A 32 -2.66 3.34 -7.58
C ALA A 32 -3.27 1.96 -7.31
N SER A 33 -3.12 1.43 -6.09
CA SER A 33 -3.55 0.08 -5.73
C SER A 33 -4.63 0.02 -4.65
N HIS A 34 -5.35 -1.08 -4.63
CA HIS A 34 -6.28 -1.47 -3.58
C HIS A 34 -6.02 -2.95 -3.29
N LEU A 35 -5.23 -3.21 -2.26
CA LEU A 35 -4.69 -4.54 -1.95
C LEU A 35 -5.62 -5.31 -1.02
N THR A 36 -5.37 -6.62 -0.92
CA THR A 36 -6.21 -7.54 -0.14
C THR A 36 -6.22 -7.15 1.35
N SER A 37 -7.42 -6.95 1.90
CA SER A 37 -7.69 -6.65 3.31
C SER A 37 -7.90 -7.93 4.11
N ASP A 38 -6.81 -8.59 4.50
CA ASP A 38 -6.87 -9.73 5.40
C ASP A 38 -5.57 -9.79 6.21
N GLN A 39 -5.64 -9.46 7.50
CA GLN A 39 -4.47 -9.26 8.36
C GLN A 39 -3.62 -10.53 8.52
N GLU A 40 -4.23 -11.72 8.43
CA GLU A 40 -3.55 -13.01 8.39
C GLU A 40 -2.76 -13.25 7.08
N LYS A 41 -2.94 -12.40 6.06
CA LYS A 41 -2.37 -12.56 4.72
C LYS A 41 -1.47 -11.40 4.30
N THR A 42 -0.67 -10.84 5.21
CA THR A 42 0.45 -9.94 4.85
C THR A 42 1.29 -10.54 3.70
N ILE A 43 1.45 -11.87 3.68
CA ILE A 43 2.09 -12.63 2.59
C ILE A 43 1.40 -12.41 1.23
N ARG A 44 0.07 -12.37 1.19
CA ARG A 44 -0.69 -12.15 -0.05
C ARG A 44 -0.53 -10.72 -0.55
N CYS A 45 -0.60 -9.73 0.35
CA CYS A 45 -0.32 -8.33 0.01
C CYS A 45 1.11 -8.19 -0.58
N ARG A 46 2.09 -8.84 0.03
CA ARG A 46 3.46 -8.93 -0.49
C ARG A 46 3.52 -9.56 -1.89
N ASN A 47 2.80 -10.66 -2.12
CA ASN A 47 2.74 -11.31 -3.43
C ASN A 47 2.08 -10.41 -4.49
N ASP A 48 1.00 -9.72 -4.13
CA ASP A 48 0.32 -8.73 -4.97
C ASP A 48 1.31 -7.61 -5.36
N PHE A 49 2.05 -7.06 -4.38
CA PHE A 49 3.11 -6.06 -4.59
C PHE A 49 4.15 -6.53 -5.60
N HIS A 50 4.76 -7.69 -5.37
CA HIS A 50 5.82 -8.22 -6.24
C HIS A 50 5.32 -8.53 -7.65
N SER A 51 4.08 -9.01 -7.77
CA SER A 51 3.43 -9.24 -9.07
C SER A 51 3.29 -7.94 -9.85
N MET A 52 2.78 -6.88 -9.20
CA MET A 52 2.64 -5.56 -9.82
C MET A 52 3.99 -5.00 -10.24
N MET A 53 5.00 -5.02 -9.37
CA MET A 53 6.31 -4.45 -9.68
C MET A 53 6.95 -5.07 -10.92
N ARG A 54 6.76 -6.38 -11.14
CA ARG A 54 7.27 -7.09 -12.32
C ARG A 54 6.47 -6.83 -13.60
N GLU A 55 5.15 -6.71 -13.50
CA GLU A 55 4.24 -6.77 -14.66
C GLU A 55 3.50 -5.45 -14.96
N SER A 56 3.89 -4.34 -14.34
CA SER A 56 3.13 -3.07 -14.37
C SER A 56 2.86 -2.47 -15.75
N PHE A 57 3.78 -2.59 -16.72
CA PHE A 57 3.62 -1.94 -18.02
C PHE A 57 3.96 -2.87 -19.17
N PHE A 58 3.00 -3.11 -20.05
CA PHE A 58 3.27 -3.74 -21.35
C PHE A 58 3.51 -2.65 -22.39
N ASP A 59 4.71 -2.60 -22.94
CA ASP A 59 5.02 -1.77 -24.09
C ASP A 59 4.64 -2.53 -25.37
N LYS A 60 3.71 -1.95 -26.14
CA LYS A 60 3.22 -2.55 -27.38
C LYS A 60 4.26 -2.54 -28.48
N LEU A 61 5.17 -1.56 -28.48
CA LEU A 61 6.20 -1.40 -29.53
C LEU A 61 7.32 -2.43 -29.34
N SER A 62 7.82 -2.58 -28.11
CA SER A 62 8.84 -3.56 -27.78
C SER A 62 8.30 -4.98 -27.57
N GLN A 63 6.97 -5.14 -27.53
CA GLN A 63 6.28 -6.37 -27.09
C GLN A 63 6.78 -6.91 -25.74
N SER A 64 7.27 -6.04 -24.86
CA SER A 64 7.89 -6.44 -23.60
C SER A 64 7.22 -5.79 -22.39
N CYS A 65 7.31 -6.46 -21.25
CA CYS A 65 6.94 -5.86 -19.98
C CYS A 65 8.10 -5.00 -19.46
N ILE A 66 7.81 -3.75 -19.13
CA ILE A 66 8.72 -2.83 -18.43
C ILE A 66 8.33 -2.88 -16.95
N PRO A 67 9.21 -3.43 -16.08
CA PRO A 67 8.99 -3.41 -14.63
C PRO A 67 8.87 -1.98 -14.09
N ALA A 68 8.11 -1.81 -13.01
CA ALA A 68 7.94 -0.51 -12.37
C ALA A 68 9.28 0.07 -11.88
N ASN A 69 10.19 -0.76 -11.38
CA ASN A 69 11.52 -0.34 -10.90
C ASN A 69 12.52 0.05 -12.01
N ARG A 70 12.11 0.03 -13.29
CA ARG A 70 12.92 0.57 -14.40
C ARG A 70 12.60 2.02 -14.79
N HIS A 71 11.76 2.69 -14.00
CA HIS A 71 11.45 4.11 -14.21
C HIS A 71 12.37 4.96 -13.34
N ASP A 72 12.73 6.14 -13.82
CA ASP A 72 13.52 7.11 -13.04
C ASP A 72 12.74 7.56 -11.79
N TYR A 73 11.41 7.65 -11.92
CA TYR A 73 10.50 7.98 -10.82
C TYR A 73 9.32 7.02 -10.80
N CYS A 74 9.08 6.42 -9.64
CA CYS A 74 7.95 5.53 -9.39
C CYS A 74 7.20 5.99 -8.14
N PHE A 75 5.94 6.40 -8.31
CA PHE A 75 5.05 6.72 -7.21
C PHE A 75 4.10 5.54 -6.98
N PHE A 76 4.06 5.03 -5.76
CA PHE A 76 3.17 3.95 -5.37
C PHE A 76 2.25 4.45 -4.26
N MET A 77 0.94 4.35 -4.48
CA MET A 77 -0.06 4.87 -3.55
C MET A 77 -1.35 4.04 -3.60
N GLY A 78 -2.24 4.26 -2.63
CA GLY A 78 -3.57 3.67 -2.60
C GLY A 78 -3.90 3.06 -1.24
N ASP A 79 -4.89 2.17 -1.22
CA ASP A 79 -5.27 1.42 -0.03
C ASP A 79 -4.50 0.11 0.02
N LEU A 80 -3.36 0.15 0.71
CA LEU A 80 -2.46 -1.00 0.84
C LEU A 80 -3.01 -2.08 1.76
N ASN A 81 -4.02 -1.77 2.57
CA ASN A 81 -4.62 -2.69 3.54
C ASN A 81 -3.59 -3.38 4.46
N LEU A 82 -2.49 -2.69 4.74
CA LEU A 82 -1.50 -3.07 5.76
C LEU A 82 -1.90 -2.38 7.05
N GLY A 83 -2.24 -3.18 8.07
CA GLY A 83 -2.74 -2.69 9.34
C GLY A 83 -1.66 -2.65 10.42
N MET A 84 -2.12 -2.67 11.66
CA MET A 84 -1.27 -2.88 12.81
C MET A 84 -0.98 -4.37 13.00
N TRP A 85 0.15 -4.69 13.63
CA TRP A 85 0.48 -6.07 14.01
C TRP A 85 -0.67 -6.76 14.78
N MET A 86 -0.99 -8.00 14.40
CA MET A 86 -2.17 -8.76 14.81
C MET A 86 -2.38 -8.87 16.33
N GLU A 87 -1.31 -8.83 17.12
CA GLU A 87 -1.38 -8.97 18.58
C GLU A 87 -1.77 -7.66 19.28
N MET A 88 -1.79 -6.54 18.57
CA MET A 88 -2.10 -5.24 19.16
C MET A 88 -3.61 -5.00 19.19
N GLN A 89 -4.20 -5.09 20.39
CA GLN A 89 -5.61 -4.78 20.57
C GLN A 89 -5.88 -3.30 20.25
N ARG A 90 -7.04 -3.03 19.64
CA ARG A 90 -7.51 -1.70 19.27
C ARG A 90 -7.39 -0.67 20.40
N ILE A 91 -7.78 -1.03 21.61
CA ILE A 91 -7.72 -0.15 22.78
C ILE A 91 -6.31 0.40 23.05
N TYR A 92 -5.26 -0.39 22.77
CA TYR A 92 -3.88 0.07 22.93
C TYR A 92 -3.46 1.04 21.83
N ILE A 93 -3.97 0.86 20.61
CA ILE A 93 -3.73 1.75 19.48
C ILE A 93 -4.36 3.11 19.78
N GLU A 94 -5.64 3.13 20.14
CA GLU A 94 -6.37 4.36 20.47
C GLU A 94 -5.73 5.10 21.64
N ARG A 95 -5.40 4.38 22.73
CA ARG A 95 -4.71 4.97 23.88
C ARG A 95 -3.33 5.52 23.49
N GLY A 96 -2.60 4.82 22.62
CA GLY A 96 -1.31 5.27 22.11
C GLY A 96 -1.44 6.59 21.33
N LEU A 97 -2.45 6.70 20.47
CA LEU A 97 -2.74 7.91 19.70
C LEU A 97 -3.10 9.08 20.63
N LEU A 98 -3.99 8.86 21.61
CA LEU A 98 -4.38 9.87 22.60
C LEU A 98 -3.21 10.36 23.45
N CYS A 99 -2.25 9.48 23.75
CA CYS A 99 -1.04 9.84 24.50
C CYS A 99 0.10 10.41 23.63
N GLY A 100 -0.13 10.68 22.35
CA GLY A 100 0.90 11.21 21.44
C GLY A 100 2.04 10.23 21.15
N LYS A 101 1.81 8.92 21.32
CA LYS A 101 2.83 7.86 21.13
C LYS A 101 2.87 7.33 19.68
N LEU A 102 2.63 8.19 18.70
CA LEU A 102 2.54 7.81 17.29
C LEU A 102 3.80 7.08 16.80
N GLU A 103 4.99 7.61 17.09
CA GLU A 103 6.26 6.98 16.71
C GLU A 103 6.38 5.54 17.20
N ARG A 104 5.93 5.27 18.42
CA ARG A 104 5.92 3.91 18.97
C ARG A 104 4.88 3.03 18.30
N LEU A 105 3.73 3.57 17.91
CA LEU A 105 2.72 2.80 17.18
C LEU A 105 3.23 2.43 15.79
N LEU A 106 3.91 3.35 15.11
CA LEU A 106 4.49 3.13 13.78
C LEU A 106 5.53 1.99 13.73
N THR A 107 6.12 1.59 14.87
CA THR A 107 7.01 0.40 14.90
C THR A 107 6.25 -0.92 14.77
N PHE A 108 4.93 -0.92 14.96
CA PHE A 108 4.04 -2.08 14.80
C PHE A 108 3.21 -2.00 13.52
N ASP A 109 3.42 -0.98 12.71
CA ASP A 109 2.78 -0.84 11.41
C ASP A 109 3.35 -1.87 10.42
N GLN A 110 2.46 -2.64 9.76
CA GLN A 110 2.86 -3.74 8.90
C GLN A 110 3.64 -3.28 7.67
N LEU A 111 3.34 -2.10 7.11
CA LEU A 111 4.10 -1.55 5.98
C LEU A 111 5.53 -1.20 6.41
N ASN A 112 5.69 -0.52 7.54
CA ASN A 112 7.01 -0.21 8.09
C ASN A 112 7.81 -1.47 8.38
N MET A 113 7.19 -2.52 8.91
CA MET A 113 7.86 -3.80 9.13
C MET A 113 8.25 -4.48 7.80
N GLU A 114 7.38 -4.48 6.79
CA GLU A 114 7.70 -5.03 5.47
C GLU A 114 8.91 -4.34 4.83
N ARG A 115 8.98 -3.01 4.95
CA ARG A 115 10.10 -2.19 4.47
C ARG A 115 11.36 -2.45 5.27
N TYR A 116 11.28 -2.45 6.60
CA TYR A 116 12.40 -2.67 7.50
C TYR A 116 13.05 -4.05 7.29
N TYR A 117 12.24 -5.10 7.15
CA TYR A 117 12.71 -6.46 6.88
C TYR A 117 13.04 -6.73 5.40
N LYS A 118 12.96 -5.72 4.52
CA LYS A 118 13.23 -5.82 3.08
C LYS A 118 12.43 -6.93 2.39
N ARG A 119 11.15 -7.07 2.76
CA ARG A 119 10.25 -8.09 2.21
C ARG A 119 9.36 -7.53 1.10
N SER A 120 8.97 -6.26 1.22
CA SER A 120 8.30 -5.48 0.18
C SER A 120 8.45 -3.98 0.45
N PHE A 121 8.25 -3.15 -0.58
CA PHE A 121 8.32 -1.69 -0.52
C PHE A 121 9.67 -1.09 -0.08
N ASP A 122 10.74 -1.88 0.01
CA ASP A 122 12.05 -1.45 0.50
C ASP A 122 12.81 -0.55 -0.48
N GLU A 123 12.46 -0.61 -1.76
CA GLU A 123 12.92 0.34 -2.80
C GLU A 123 12.21 1.70 -2.73
N PHE A 124 11.20 1.87 -1.86
CA PHE A 124 10.39 3.09 -1.76
C PHE A 124 10.69 3.90 -0.49
N GLU A 125 10.69 5.21 -0.67
CA GLU A 125 10.74 6.20 0.41
C GLU A 125 9.33 6.71 0.73
N GLU A 126 9.00 6.74 2.02
CA GLU A 126 7.74 7.28 2.54
C GLU A 126 8.07 8.42 3.50
N MET A 127 7.35 9.53 3.36
CA MET A 127 7.50 10.67 4.27
C MET A 127 7.09 10.27 5.69
N ARG A 128 7.75 10.85 6.70
CA ARG A 128 7.38 10.64 8.10
C ARG A 128 5.90 10.91 8.34
N VAL A 129 5.18 9.89 8.83
CA VAL A 129 3.77 9.99 9.19
C VAL A 129 3.65 10.82 10.47
N THR A 130 2.89 11.91 10.39
CA THR A 130 2.67 12.86 11.51
C THR A 130 1.19 12.99 11.88
N TRP A 131 0.34 12.15 11.27
CA TRP A 131 -1.10 12.10 11.48
C TRP A 131 -1.52 10.75 12.07
N GLY A 132 -2.74 10.68 12.62
CA GLY A 132 -3.31 9.46 13.19
C GLY A 132 -3.76 8.44 12.13
N ALA A 133 -4.36 7.34 12.59
CA ALA A 133 -4.92 6.32 11.69
C ALA A 133 -5.96 6.92 10.73
N THR A 134 -6.01 6.39 9.51
CA THR A 134 -6.96 6.82 8.46
C THR A 134 -8.14 5.86 8.29
N TYR A 135 -8.15 4.75 9.04
CA TYR A 135 -9.17 3.70 9.04
C TYR A 135 -9.21 3.02 10.43
N MET A 136 -10.34 2.55 10.95
CA MET A 136 -11.73 2.63 10.46
C MET A 136 -12.56 3.55 11.36
N PHE A 137 -13.33 4.45 10.76
CA PHE A 137 -14.17 5.42 11.47
C PHE A 137 -15.65 5.22 11.16
N ASN A 138 -16.51 5.59 12.12
CA ASN A 138 -17.94 5.72 11.89
C ASN A 138 -18.21 6.77 10.80
N VAL A 139 -19.09 6.44 9.84
CA VAL A 139 -19.41 7.31 8.70
C VAL A 139 -19.85 8.70 9.19
N GLY A 140 -19.22 9.75 8.67
CA GLY A 140 -19.52 11.14 9.05
C GLY A 140 -18.90 11.59 10.37
N SER A 141 -17.97 10.81 10.95
CA SER A 141 -17.29 11.17 12.20
C SER A 141 -15.81 10.82 12.19
N HIS A 142 -15.08 11.35 13.17
CA HIS A 142 -13.71 10.94 13.50
C HIS A 142 -13.65 9.96 14.68
N VAL A 143 -14.79 9.36 15.01
CA VAL A 143 -14.89 8.34 16.06
C VAL A 143 -14.59 6.99 15.42
N PHE A 144 -13.66 6.25 16.02
CA PHE A 144 -13.34 4.89 15.57
C PHE A 144 -14.59 4.00 15.55
N ASP A 145 -14.71 3.15 14.53
CA ASP A 145 -15.93 2.38 14.27
C ASP A 145 -16.32 1.45 15.42
N THR A 146 -17.50 1.64 16.01
CA THR A 146 -17.95 0.90 17.21
C THR A 146 -18.72 -0.37 16.88
N ARG A 147 -18.90 -0.72 15.59
CA ARG A 147 -19.67 -1.91 15.16
C ARG A 147 -19.07 -3.24 15.61
N TYR A 148 -17.80 -3.25 16.01
CA TYR A 148 -17.08 -4.44 16.46
C TYR A 148 -16.88 -4.48 17.99
N GLU A 149 -17.59 -3.63 18.74
CA GLU A 149 -17.56 -3.58 20.21
C GLU A 149 -18.68 -4.41 20.87
N GLN A 150 -19.38 -5.28 20.12
CA GLN A 150 -20.41 -6.21 20.61
C GLN A 150 -19.90 -7.64 20.69
#